data_AF-A0A9X2BDW1-F1
#
_entry.id   AF-A0A9X2BDW1-F1
#
_cell.length_a   1.000
_cell.length_b   1.000
_cell.length_c   1.000
_cell.angle_alpha   90.00
_cell.angle_beta   90.00
_cell.angle_gamma   90.00
#
_symmetry.space_group_name_H-M   'P 1'
#
loop_
_entity.id
_entity.type
_entity.pdbx_description
1 polymer ?
#
loop_
_entity_poly.entity_id
_entity_poly.type
_entity_poly.pdbx_seq_one_letter_code
_entity_poly.pdbx_strand_id
1 'polypeptide(L)'
;MKDFKHQVLDTIKHCLELVEEVSIKGTLFDLGSYPGFVQEGEGEVKGELYRINDPQKVFEVLDEYEGLNEDQPEYVRKEIAVTLNDGSELQSWIYEFQPGDGQQYKIIENGDYIAYIRNKVKNVS
;
A
#
# COMPACT_ATOMS: atom_id res chain seq x y z
N MET A 1 16.18 1.65 8.85
CA MET A 1 15.00 1.50 7.98
C MET A 1 13.85 0.77 8.68
N LYS A 2 14.06 -0.38 9.34
CA LYS A 2 13.03 -1.02 10.19
C LYS A 2 12.56 -0.13 11.35
N ASP A 3 13.49 0.54 12.02
CA ASP A 3 13.17 1.39 13.17
C ASP A 3 12.31 2.61 12.78
N PHE A 4 12.55 3.17 11.59
CA PHE A 4 11.79 4.29 11.04
C PHE A 4 10.35 3.88 10.68
N LYS A 5 10.16 2.73 10.01
CA LYS A 5 8.83 2.13 9.74
C LYS A 5 8.04 1.89 11.04
N HIS A 6 8.70 1.32 12.06
CA HIS A 6 8.06 1.08 13.35
C HIS A 6 7.65 2.38 14.05
N GLN A 7 8.51 3.41 14.03
CA GLN A 7 8.22 4.70 14.64
C GLN A 7 7.07 5.44 13.96
N VAL A 8 7.01 5.42 12.63
CA VAL A 8 5.91 6.01 11.85
C VAL A 8 4.59 5.35 12.22
N LEU A 9 4.52 4.02 12.13
CA LEU A 9 3.29 3.28 12.47
C LEU A 9 2.89 3.48 13.93
N ASP A 10 3.85 3.48 14.87
CA ASP A 10 3.57 3.72 16.29
C ASP A 10 2.97 5.11 16.56
N THR A 11 3.32 6.11 15.74
CA THR A 11 2.84 7.50 15.87
C THR A 11 1.37 7.65 15.49
N ILE A 12 0.90 6.84 14.52
CA ILE A 12 -0.45 6.95 13.94
C ILE A 12 -1.35 5.76 14.21
N LYS A 13 -0.85 4.64 14.76
CA LYS A 13 -1.66 3.41 15.00
C LYS A 13 -2.94 3.67 15.80
N HIS A 14 -2.92 4.60 16.74
CA HIS A 14 -4.09 4.95 17.57
C HIS A 14 -5.14 5.76 16.81
N CYS A 15 -4.79 6.26 15.63
CA CYS A 15 -5.67 6.98 14.71
C CYS A 15 -6.24 6.06 13.62
N LEU A 16 -5.81 4.78 13.58
CA LEU A 16 -6.22 3.79 12.58
C LEU A 16 -7.09 2.72 13.24
N GLU A 17 -8.26 2.47 12.66
CA GLU A 17 -9.16 1.40 13.05
C GLU A 17 -9.35 0.48 11.84
N LEU A 18 -8.97 -0.80 11.98
CA LEU A 18 -9.19 -1.78 10.93
C LEU A 18 -10.70 -1.95 10.73
N VAL A 19 -11.16 -1.73 9.50
CA VAL A 19 -12.55 -1.96 9.09
C VAL A 19 -12.70 -3.42 8.68
N GLU A 20 -11.95 -3.83 7.65
CA GLU A 20 -11.99 -5.19 7.10
C GLU A 20 -10.78 -5.47 6.19
N GLU A 21 -10.53 -6.76 5.93
CA GLU A 21 -9.68 -7.18 4.81
C GLU A 21 -10.45 -6.98 3.50
N VAL A 22 -9.77 -6.42 2.49
CA VAL A 22 -10.34 -6.11 1.18
C VAL A 22 -9.44 -6.60 0.06
N SER A 23 -10.03 -6.73 -1.13
CA SER A 23 -9.32 -6.93 -2.37
C SER A 23 -9.63 -5.79 -3.34
N ILE A 24 -8.61 -5.24 -3.98
CA ILE A 24 -8.76 -4.19 -5.00
C ILE A 24 -8.16 -4.64 -6.33
N LYS A 25 -8.71 -4.13 -7.44
CA LYS A 25 -8.15 -4.40 -8.77
C LYS A 25 -6.85 -3.63 -8.97
N GLY A 26 -5.85 -4.30 -9.52
CA GLY A 26 -4.57 -3.70 -9.87
C GLY A 26 -3.44 -4.71 -9.96
N THR A 27 -2.23 -4.20 -10.15
CA THR A 27 -1.00 -4.98 -10.16
C THR A 27 -0.15 -4.61 -8.96
N LEU A 28 0.37 -5.62 -8.28
CA LEU A 28 1.32 -5.44 -7.18
C LEU A 28 2.72 -5.83 -7.66
N PHE A 29 3.70 -4.95 -7.45
CA PHE A 29 5.09 -5.14 -7.85
C PHE A 29 5.99 -5.38 -6.63
N ASP A 30 7.03 -6.19 -6.79
CA ASP A 30 8.14 -6.33 -5.83
C ASP A 30 9.21 -5.27 -6.14
N LEU A 31 9.31 -4.23 -5.31
CA LEU A 31 10.36 -3.20 -5.38
C LEU A 31 11.58 -3.59 -4.54
N GLY A 32 11.69 -4.86 -4.17
CA GLY A 32 12.78 -5.40 -3.35
C GLY A 32 12.44 -5.41 -1.87
N SER A 33 12.41 -4.23 -1.25
CA SER A 33 12.20 -4.07 0.22
C SER A 33 10.75 -3.76 0.62
N TYR A 34 9.92 -3.39 -0.35
CA TYR A 34 8.51 -3.02 -0.18
C TYR A 34 7.76 -3.28 -1.50
N PRO A 35 6.43 -3.36 -1.48
CA PRO A 35 5.65 -3.51 -2.69
C PRO A 35 5.30 -2.16 -3.31
N GLY A 36 4.96 -2.14 -4.60
CA GLY A 36 4.33 -1.00 -5.26
C GLY A 36 3.00 -1.41 -5.90
N PHE A 37 1.91 -0.72 -5.59
CA PHE A 37 0.59 -0.99 -6.18
C PHE A 37 0.31 -0.03 -7.33
N VAL A 38 -0.23 -0.55 -8.44
CA VAL A 38 -0.73 0.24 -9.58
C VAL A 38 -2.15 -0.20 -9.93
N GLN A 39 -3.08 0.76 -10.02
CA GLN A 39 -4.50 0.51 -10.22
C GLN A 39 -4.84 -0.01 -11.62
N GLU A 40 -4.08 0.39 -12.64
CA GLU A 40 -4.34 0.02 -14.06
C GLU A 40 -4.12 -1.46 -14.39
N GLY A 41 -3.76 -2.29 -13.40
CA GLY A 41 -3.60 -3.72 -13.55
C GLY A 41 -4.91 -4.52 -13.57
N GLU A 42 -4.87 -5.71 -14.17
CA GLU A 42 -6.01 -6.64 -14.20
C GLU A 42 -6.03 -7.65 -13.04
N GLY A 43 -5.00 -7.65 -12.19
CA GLY A 43 -4.91 -8.53 -11.04
C GLY A 43 -5.83 -8.12 -9.89
N GLU A 44 -5.82 -8.95 -8.84
CA GLU A 44 -6.48 -8.66 -7.58
C GLU A 44 -5.42 -8.56 -6.48
N VAL A 45 -5.42 -7.46 -5.75
CA VAL A 45 -4.45 -7.15 -4.70
C VAL A 45 -5.14 -7.15 -3.36
N LYS A 46 -4.63 -7.98 -2.44
CA LYS A 46 -5.15 -8.07 -1.08
C LYS A 46 -4.59 -6.97 -0.21
N GLY A 47 -5.44 -6.40 0.62
CA GLY A 47 -5.08 -5.36 1.56
C GLY A 47 -6.04 -5.30 2.74
N GLU A 48 -5.88 -4.24 3.50
CA GLU A 48 -6.66 -3.94 4.69
C GLU A 48 -7.22 -2.52 4.54
N LEU A 49 -8.51 -2.35 4.82
CA LEU A 49 -9.16 -1.06 4.82
C LEU A 49 -9.19 -0.51 6.25
N TYR A 50 -8.70 0.72 6.43
CA TYR A 50 -8.64 1.38 7.73
C TYR A 50 -9.48 2.65 7.74
N ARG A 51 -10.24 2.84 8.81
CA ARG A 51 -10.85 4.11 9.15
C ARG A 51 -9.80 4.99 9.82
N ILE A 52 -9.72 6.23 9.36
CA ILE A 52 -8.82 7.23 9.90
C ILE A 52 -9.60 8.19 10.81
N ASN A 53 -9.25 8.24 12.09
CA ASN A 53 -9.90 9.08 13.09
C ASN A 53 -9.31 10.50 13.17
N ASP A 54 -8.06 10.69 12.73
CA ASP A 54 -7.39 11.99 12.61
C ASP A 54 -6.71 12.09 11.24
N PRO A 55 -7.48 12.45 10.18
CA PRO A 55 -6.97 12.47 8.82
C PRO A 55 -5.78 13.40 8.64
N GLN A 56 -5.79 14.58 9.26
CA GLN A 56 -4.71 15.55 9.13
C GLN A 56 -3.38 14.97 9.62
N LYS A 57 -3.36 14.43 10.85
CA LYS A 57 -2.15 13.84 11.43
C LYS A 57 -1.68 12.60 10.66
N VAL A 58 -2.61 11.72 10.29
CA VAL A 58 -2.27 10.48 9.58
C VAL A 58 -1.67 10.80 8.22
N PHE A 59 -2.29 11.69 7.46
CA PHE A 59 -1.83 12.07 6.14
C PHE A 59 -0.52 12.85 6.15
N GLU A 60 -0.31 13.76 7.12
CA GLU A 60 0.97 14.45 7.28
C GLU A 60 2.12 13.44 7.47
N VAL A 61 1.93 12.46 8.36
CA VAL A 61 2.94 11.44 8.65
C VAL A 61 3.15 10.46 7.49
N LEU A 62 2.07 10.00 6.85
CA LEU A 62 2.17 9.05 5.74
C LEU A 62 2.71 9.71 4.47
N ASP A 63 2.35 10.96 4.18
CA ASP A 63 2.88 11.68 3.02
C ASP A 63 4.40 11.90 3.13
N GLU A 64 4.88 12.26 4.33
CA GLU A 64 6.33 12.35 4.59
C GLU A 64 7.01 10.99 4.48
N TYR A 65 6.38 9.94 5.03
CA TYR A 65 6.94 8.59 5.02
C TYR A 65 7.03 7.98 3.61
N GLU A 66 6.03 8.23 2.75
CA GLU A 66 6.01 7.76 1.35
C GLU A 66 6.74 8.73 0.38
N GLY A 67 7.38 9.79 0.91
CA GLY A 67 8.22 10.69 0.12
C GLY A 67 7.46 11.61 -0.83
N LEU A 68 6.20 11.94 -0.54
CA LEU A 68 5.39 12.83 -1.40
C LEU A 68 5.92 14.26 -1.48
N ASN A 69 6.83 14.63 -0.58
CA ASN A 69 7.52 15.92 -0.54
C ASN A 69 8.81 15.95 -1.39
N GLU A 70 9.19 14.85 -2.03
CA GLU A 70 10.32 14.80 -2.95
C GLU A 70 10.00 15.44 -4.30
N ASP A 71 11.04 15.87 -5.04
CA ASP A 71 10.87 16.50 -6.37
C ASP A 71 10.24 15.54 -7.40
N GLN A 72 10.46 14.23 -7.22
CA GLN A 72 9.92 13.16 -8.05
C GLN A 72 9.46 12.01 -7.13
N PRO A 73 8.25 12.12 -6.56
CA PRO A 73 7.79 11.16 -5.56
C PRO A 73 7.54 9.79 -6.21
N GLU A 74 8.01 8.72 -5.55
CA GLU A 74 7.80 7.33 -6.00
C GLU A 74 6.33 6.90 -5.88
N TYR A 75 5.57 7.58 -5.01
CA TYR A 75 4.14 7.35 -4.78
C TYR A 75 3.33 8.61 -4.92
N VAL A 76 2.06 8.44 -5.27
CA VAL A 76 1.05 9.51 -5.21
C VAL A 76 -0.13 9.04 -4.37
N ARG A 77 -0.65 9.93 -3.53
CA ARG A 77 -1.90 9.65 -2.81
C ARG A 77 -3.10 9.90 -3.73
N LYS A 78 -3.97 8.91 -3.86
CA LYS A 78 -5.14 8.94 -4.76
C LYS A 78 -6.35 8.32 -4.10
N GLU A 79 -7.55 8.78 -4.47
CA GLU A 79 -8.80 8.13 -4.09
C GLU A 79 -9.14 7.00 -5.08
N ILE A 80 -9.54 5.86 -4.55
CA ILE A 80 -10.05 4.72 -5.30
C ILE A 80 -11.40 4.27 -4.72
N ALA A 81 -12.23 3.70 -5.59
CA ALA A 81 -13.40 2.94 -5.14
C ALA A 81 -12.94 1.57 -4.62
N VAL A 82 -13.38 1.22 -3.42
CA VAL A 82 -13.17 -0.08 -2.77
C VAL A 82 -14.52 -0.74 -2.57
N THR A 83 -14.65 -1.99 -3.04
CA THR A 83 -15.82 -2.83 -2.78
C THR A 83 -15.64 -3.53 -1.44
N LEU A 84 -16.59 -3.34 -0.52
CA LEU A 84 -16.60 -3.98 0.79
C LEU A 84 -17.18 -5.40 0.71
N ASN A 85 -17.01 -6.18 1.77
CA ASN A 85 -17.50 -7.56 1.85
C ASN A 85 -19.03 -7.68 1.75
N ASP A 86 -19.78 -6.62 2.08
CA ASP A 86 -21.24 -6.57 1.91
C ASP A 86 -21.68 -6.17 0.49
N GLY A 87 -20.73 -5.92 -0.41
CA GLY A 87 -20.94 -5.50 -1.80
C GLY A 87 -21.17 -4.01 -1.99
N SER A 88 -21.16 -3.20 -0.92
CA SER A 88 -21.19 -1.74 -1.04
C SER A 88 -19.85 -1.18 -1.51
N GLU A 89 -19.86 0.05 -2.05
CA GLU A 89 -18.66 0.75 -2.47
C GLU A 89 -18.36 1.93 -1.55
N LEU A 90 -17.08 2.13 -1.25
CA LEU A 90 -16.56 3.25 -0.48
C LEU A 90 -15.40 3.92 -1.23
N GLN A 91 -15.29 5.23 -1.16
CA GLN A 91 -14.07 5.93 -1.58
C GLN A 91 -13.03 5.84 -0.46
N SER A 92 -11.82 5.39 -0.80
CA SER A 92 -10.68 5.30 0.12
C SER A 92 -9.42 5.86 -0.51
N TRP A 93 -8.53 6.37 0.33
CA TRP A 93 -7.20 6.81 -0.07
C TRP A 93 -6.24 5.61 -0.17
N ILE A 94 -5.37 5.65 -1.17
CA ILE A 94 -4.25 4.73 -1.36
C ILE A 94 -3.01 5.51 -1.81
N TYR A 95 -1.83 4.95 -1.54
CA TYR A 95 -0.57 5.41 -2.13
C TYR A 95 -0.26 4.53 -3.35
N GLU A 96 -0.46 5.08 -4.53
CA GLU A 96 -0.24 4.41 -5.81
C GLU A 96 1.20 4.65 -6.28
N PHE A 97 1.91 3.55 -6.56
CA PHE A 97 3.27 3.57 -7.08
C PHE A 97 3.32 4.20 -8.47
N GLN A 98 4.37 4.99 -8.74
CA GLN A 98 4.63 5.61 -10.04
C GLN A 98 5.83 4.92 -10.71
N PRO A 99 5.61 3.95 -11.63
CA PRO A 99 6.70 3.27 -12.31
C PRO A 99 7.52 4.25 -13.16
N GLY A 100 8.82 4.32 -12.92
CA GLY A 100 9.74 5.06 -13.79
C GLY A 100 9.76 4.52 -15.23
N ASP A 101 9.93 5.43 -16.20
CA ASP A 101 9.97 5.10 -17.62
C ASP A 101 11.01 4.03 -17.95
N GLY A 102 10.57 2.95 -18.59
CA GLY A 102 11.45 1.86 -19.05
C GLY A 102 11.99 0.95 -17.95
N GLN A 103 11.59 1.14 -16.69
CA GLN A 103 11.98 0.27 -15.59
C GLN A 103 11.10 -0.98 -15.54
N GLN A 104 11.72 -2.14 -15.34
CA GLN A 104 11.02 -3.41 -15.21
C GLN A 104 10.95 -3.83 -13.75
N TYR A 105 9.75 -4.15 -13.29
CA TYR A 105 9.48 -4.61 -11.95
C TYR A 105 8.88 -6.01 -11.99
N LYS A 106 9.23 -6.83 -11.00
CA LYS A 106 8.66 -8.17 -10.88
C LYS A 106 7.23 -8.06 -10.34
N ILE A 107 6.28 -8.71 -11.00
CA ILE A 107 4.90 -8.78 -10.54
C ILE A 107 4.78 -9.82 -9.40
N ILE A 108 3.98 -9.48 -8.40
CA ILE A 108 3.53 -10.38 -7.34
C ILE A 108 2.18 -10.95 -7.80
N GLU A 109 2.25 -12.09 -8.51
CA GLU A 109 1.12 -12.70 -9.23
C GLU A 109 -0.13 -12.97 -8.39
N ASN A 110 0.03 -13.25 -7.10
CA ASN A 110 -1.09 -13.55 -6.20
C ASN A 110 -1.65 -12.31 -5.48
N GLY A 111 -1.09 -11.12 -5.76
CA GLY A 111 -1.48 -9.85 -5.15
C GLY A 111 -1.37 -9.80 -3.62
N ASP A 112 -0.61 -10.72 -3.02
CA ASP A 112 -0.51 -10.88 -1.57
C ASP A 112 0.95 -10.74 -1.14
N TYR A 113 1.32 -9.52 -0.74
CA TYR A 113 2.69 -9.17 -0.36
C TYR A 113 3.19 -10.01 0.83
N ILE A 114 2.31 -10.28 1.81
CA ILE A 114 2.67 -11.01 3.01
C ILE A 114 2.98 -12.47 2.66
N ALA A 115 2.15 -13.11 1.84
CA ALA A 115 2.42 -14.45 1.31
C ALA A 115 3.69 -14.48 0.46
N TYR A 116 3.90 -13.47 -0.39
CA TYR A 116 5.08 -13.33 -1.23
C TYR A 116 6.38 -13.27 -0.41
N ILE A 117 6.45 -12.40 0.60
CA ILE A 117 7.63 -12.26 1.46
C ILE A 117 7.88 -13.53 2.29
N ARG A 118 6.83 -14.17 2.83
CA ARG A 118 6.98 -15.45 3.55
C ARG A 118 7.63 -16.53 2.68
N ASN A 119 7.26 -16.60 1.41
CA ASN A 119 7.86 -17.55 0.45
C ASN A 119 9.29 -17.15 0.08
N LYS A 120 9.55 -15.84 -0.12
CA LYS A 120 10.89 -15.31 -0.41
C LYS A 120 11.88 -15.66 0.71
N VAL A 121 11.49 -15.50 1.98
CA VAL A 121 12.33 -15.84 3.15
C VAL A 121 12.62 -17.34 3.25
N LYS A 122 11.62 -18.21 3.02
CA LYS A 122 11.79 -19.67 3.07
C LYS A 122 12.77 -20.19 2.01
N ASN A 123 12.82 -19.55 0.85
CA ASN A 123 13.69 -19.97 -0.26
C ASN A 123 15.14 -19.49 -0.13
N VAL A 124 15.47 -18.73 0.91
CA VAL A 124 16.83 -18.23 1.20
C VAL A 124 17.46 -18.99 2.39
N SER A 125 16.77 -19.98 2.96
CA SER A 125 17.21 -20.80 4.10
C SER A 125 17.75 -22.16 3.67
#